data_AF-A0A7W4E855-F1
#
_entry.id   AF-A0A7W4E855-F1
#
_cell.length_a   1.000
_cell.length_b   1.000
_cell.length_c   1.000
_cell.angle_alpha   90.00
_cell.angle_beta   90.00
_cell.angle_gamma   90.00
#
_symmetry.space_group_name_H-M   'P 1'
#
loop_
_entity.id
_entity.type
_entity.pdbx_description
1 polymer ?
#
loop_
_entity_poly.entity_id
_entity_poly.type
_entity_poly.pdbx_seq_one_letter_code
_entity_poly.pdbx_strand_id
1 'polypeptide(L)'
;MRELSEVIKEKKVAKTKILKQYNFPKNSRAVILNLISDENLKNFVTSACEEIGASVIESLENFDKNLLIGADAIVSEKIEKNSEFEEIFEQAVTPIFPSASHYDFEEFNPMKFEGNAFLFHENKPFQIFEKICRMLENLNYVGDRRMLIKNLLEFSVNQK
;
A
#
# COMPACT_ATOMS: atom_id res chain seq x y z
N MET A 1 -19.44 -8.51 -1.46
CA MET A 1 -18.00 -8.46 -1.77
C MET A 1 -17.86 -7.87 -3.17
N ARG A 2 -17.00 -6.86 -3.39
CA ARG A 2 -16.79 -6.25 -4.72
C ARG A 2 -16.18 -7.27 -5.68
N GLU A 3 -16.56 -7.26 -6.96
CA GLU A 3 -15.95 -8.16 -7.93
C GLU A 3 -14.48 -7.77 -8.19
N LEU A 4 -13.57 -8.74 -8.13
CA LEU A 4 -12.13 -8.50 -8.29
C LEU A 4 -11.78 -7.81 -9.62
N SER A 5 -12.46 -8.19 -10.70
CA SER A 5 -12.31 -7.60 -12.04
C SER A 5 -12.64 -6.11 -12.05
N GLU A 6 -13.72 -5.71 -11.36
CA GLU A 6 -14.16 -4.33 -11.24
C GLU A 6 -13.16 -3.50 -10.44
N VAL A 7 -12.70 -4.01 -9.29
CA VAL A 7 -11.70 -3.33 -8.45
C VAL A 7 -10.41 -3.10 -9.21
N ILE A 8 -9.90 -4.11 -9.93
CA ILE A 8 -8.68 -3.97 -10.74
C ILE A 8 -8.84 -2.90 -11.82
N LYS A 9 -10.00 -2.86 -12.49
CA LYS A 9 -10.29 -1.87 -13.53
C LYS A 9 -10.35 -0.46 -12.93
N GLU A 10 -11.02 -0.30 -11.80
CA GLU A 10 -11.15 0.96 -11.09
C GLU A 10 -9.79 1.49 -10.63
N LYS A 11 -8.99 0.66 -9.94
CA LYS A 11 -7.63 1.02 -9.51
C LYS A 11 -6.77 1.45 -10.69
N LYS A 12 -6.84 0.77 -11.83
CA LYS A 12 -6.08 1.16 -13.04
C LYS A 12 -6.46 2.56 -13.54
N VAL A 13 -7.75 2.88 -13.56
CA VAL A 13 -8.25 4.20 -14.00
C VAL A 13 -7.83 5.28 -13.00
N ALA A 14 -8.03 5.05 -11.70
CA ALA A 14 -7.65 5.98 -10.65
C ALA A 14 -6.14 6.22 -10.62
N LYS A 15 -5.34 5.15 -10.73
CA LYS A 15 -3.88 5.22 -10.82
C LYS A 15 -3.42 6.15 -11.95
N THR A 16 -4.02 5.99 -13.13
CA THR A 16 -3.69 6.84 -14.30
C THR A 16 -3.98 8.32 -14.03
N LYS A 17 -5.03 8.64 -13.26
CA LYS A 17 -5.37 10.02 -12.87
C LYS A 17 -4.36 10.57 -11.86
N ILE A 18 -4.04 9.83 -10.80
CA ILE A 18 -3.11 10.31 -9.78
C ILE A 18 -1.70 10.50 -10.36
N LEU A 19 -1.21 9.59 -11.21
CA LEU A 19 0.11 9.76 -11.81
C LEU A 19 0.18 11.02 -12.68
N LYS A 20 -0.90 11.38 -13.37
CA LYS A 20 -0.99 12.65 -14.11
C LYS A 20 -1.06 13.87 -13.19
N GLN A 21 -1.87 13.80 -12.13
CA GLN A 21 -2.04 14.89 -11.17
C GLN A 21 -0.71 15.28 -10.51
N TYR A 22 0.10 14.29 -10.14
CA TYR A 22 1.40 14.49 -9.50
C TYR A 22 2.58 14.52 -10.48
N ASN A 23 2.31 14.53 -11.79
CA ASN A 23 3.33 14.53 -12.85
C ASN A 23 4.38 13.39 -12.74
N PHE A 24 3.93 12.21 -12.32
CA PHE A 24 4.75 11.01 -12.20
C PHE A 24 4.85 10.23 -13.52
N PRO A 25 5.88 9.36 -13.67
CA PRO A 25 6.00 8.47 -14.81
C PRO A 25 4.76 7.55 -14.95
N LYS A 26 4.28 7.38 -16.20
CA LYS A 26 3.03 6.64 -16.50
C LYS A 26 2.97 5.21 -15.97
N ASN A 27 4.12 4.56 -15.82
CA ASN A 27 4.24 3.17 -15.38
C ASN A 27 4.75 3.04 -13.93
N SER A 28 4.94 4.15 -13.24
CA SER A 28 5.44 4.16 -11.85
C SER A 28 4.44 3.51 -10.90
N ARG A 29 4.95 2.99 -9.79
CA ARG A 29 4.13 2.57 -8.65
C ARG A 29 3.86 3.77 -7.76
N ALA A 30 2.62 3.92 -7.30
CA ALA A 30 2.26 4.99 -6.39
C ALA A 30 2.23 4.46 -4.95
N VAL A 31 3.16 4.93 -4.13
CA VAL A 31 3.28 4.57 -2.71
C VAL A 31 2.93 5.79 -1.88
N ILE A 32 1.96 5.65 -0.98
CA ILE A 32 1.63 6.69 -0.02
C ILE A 32 2.55 6.55 1.19
N LEU A 33 3.21 7.62 1.60
CA LEU A 33 3.79 7.72 2.95
C LEU A 33 2.81 8.48 3.84
N ASN A 34 2.30 7.81 4.86
CA ASN A 34 1.31 8.33 5.78
C ASN A 34 1.84 8.23 7.22
N LEU A 35 1.57 9.25 8.04
CA LEU A 35 1.89 9.26 9.48
C LEU A 35 3.32 8.80 9.82
N ILE A 36 4.31 9.17 9.00
CA ILE A 36 5.74 8.99 9.30
C ILE A 36 6.22 10.24 10.00
N SER A 37 6.56 10.10 11.28
CA SER A 37 6.88 11.23 12.16
C SER A 37 8.34 11.69 12.07
N ASP A 38 9.26 10.76 11.78
CA ASP A 38 10.69 11.05 11.64
C ASP A 38 11.00 11.54 10.22
N GLU A 39 11.43 12.80 10.09
CA GLU A 39 11.82 13.40 8.80
C GLU A 39 12.99 12.68 8.12
N ASN A 40 13.95 12.13 8.88
CA ASN A 40 15.06 11.39 8.29
C ASN A 40 14.59 10.08 7.68
N LEU A 41 13.68 9.38 8.37
CA LEU A 41 13.08 8.16 7.85
C LEU A 41 12.25 8.46 6.60
N LYS A 42 11.43 9.51 6.65
CA LYS A 42 10.63 9.97 5.51
C LYS A 42 11.51 10.28 4.31
N ASN A 43 12.54 11.11 4.47
CA ASN A 43 13.48 11.47 3.40
C ASN A 43 14.19 10.24 2.83
N PHE A 44 14.66 9.33 3.70
CA PHE A 44 15.29 8.10 3.25
C PHE A 44 14.35 7.26 2.38
N VAL A 45 13.13 7.00 2.85
CA VAL A 45 12.18 6.15 2.14
C VAL A 45 11.75 6.80 0.82
N THR A 46 11.52 8.12 0.81
CA THR A 46 11.21 8.86 -0.42
C THR A 46 12.33 8.71 -1.46
N SER A 47 13.57 9.05 -1.10
CA SER A 47 14.70 8.94 -2.03
C SER A 47 14.92 7.51 -2.49
N ALA A 48 14.83 6.53 -1.59
CA ALA A 48 15.04 5.13 -1.93
C ALA A 48 13.95 4.59 -2.89
N CYS A 49 12.69 4.99 -2.71
CA CYS A 49 11.60 4.68 -3.63
C CYS A 49 11.83 5.26 -5.03
N GLU A 50 12.24 6.52 -5.10
CA GLU A 50 12.46 7.23 -6.36
C GLU A 50 13.57 6.58 -7.18
N GLU A 51 14.67 6.17 -6.53
CA GLU A 51 15.80 5.48 -7.17
C GLU A 51 15.39 4.14 -7.79
N ILE A 52 14.39 3.45 -7.23
CA ILE A 52 13.87 2.18 -7.78
C ILE A 52 12.63 2.36 -8.66
N GLY A 53 12.29 3.61 -9.01
CA GLY A 53 11.20 3.92 -9.93
C GLY A 53 9.80 3.82 -9.33
N ALA A 54 9.67 3.90 -7.99
CA ALA A 54 8.40 4.09 -7.30
C ALA A 54 8.21 5.58 -6.96
N SER A 55 7.03 6.10 -7.24
CA SER A 55 6.66 7.49 -6.95
C SER A 55 5.98 7.56 -5.59
N VAL A 56 6.44 8.50 -4.77
CA VAL A 56 5.97 8.71 -3.41
C VAL A 56 4.99 9.87 -3.36
N ILE A 57 3.86 9.64 -2.68
CA ILE A 57 2.89 10.68 -2.35
C ILE A 57 2.87 10.83 -0.84
N GLU A 58 3.25 12.01 -0.37
CA GLU A 58 3.11 12.36 1.03
C GLU A 58 1.66 12.70 1.31
N SER A 59 1.00 11.91 2.14
CA SER A 59 -0.38 12.18 2.56
C SER A 59 -0.36 12.80 3.94
N LEU A 60 -0.78 14.05 4.02
CA LEU A 60 -0.93 14.81 5.25
C LEU A 60 -2.41 14.78 5.64
N GLU A 61 -2.71 14.00 6.66
CA GLU A 61 -3.86 14.15 7.57
C GLU A 61 -5.26 13.80 7.07
N ASN A 62 -5.55 13.75 5.76
CA ASN A 62 -6.84 13.27 5.25
C ASN A 62 -6.68 12.32 4.06
N PHE A 63 -7.31 11.15 4.15
CA PHE A 63 -7.36 10.19 3.06
C PHE A 63 -8.29 10.68 1.95
N ASP A 64 -7.74 11.35 0.93
CA ASP A 64 -8.48 11.52 -0.33
C ASP A 64 -8.77 10.13 -0.91
N LYS A 65 -10.05 9.75 -0.93
CA LYS A 65 -10.49 8.45 -1.42
C LYS A 65 -10.01 8.18 -2.85
N ASN A 66 -9.93 9.20 -3.72
CA ASN A 66 -9.40 9.03 -5.08
C ASN A 66 -7.91 8.72 -5.08
N LEU A 67 -7.17 9.32 -4.15
CA LEU A 67 -5.75 9.05 -3.92
C LEU A 67 -5.56 7.59 -3.47
N LEU A 68 -6.33 7.15 -2.47
CA LEU A 68 -6.31 5.76 -1.98
C LEU A 68 -6.59 4.76 -3.10
N ILE A 69 -7.69 4.93 -3.84
CA ILE A 69 -8.06 3.99 -4.91
C ILE A 69 -6.93 3.85 -5.94
N GLY A 70 -6.29 4.97 -6.29
CA GLY A 70 -5.20 5.00 -7.27
C GLY A 70 -3.86 4.45 -6.78
N ALA A 71 -3.62 4.43 -5.47
CA ALA A 71 -2.37 3.97 -4.88
C ALA A 71 -2.20 2.45 -4.99
N ASP A 72 -0.94 2.03 -5.18
CA ASP A 72 -0.54 0.62 -5.13
C ASP A 72 -0.34 0.18 -3.67
N ALA A 73 0.29 1.02 -2.85
CA ALA A 73 0.60 0.70 -1.46
C ALA A 73 0.56 1.94 -0.56
N ILE A 74 0.53 1.69 0.75
CA ILE A 74 0.65 2.72 1.78
C ILE A 74 1.58 2.24 2.90
N VAL A 75 2.46 3.14 3.33
CA VAL A 75 3.37 2.94 4.46
C VAL A 75 2.88 3.80 5.61
N SER A 76 2.80 3.22 6.81
CA SER A 76 2.49 3.98 8.03
C SER A 76 3.25 3.41 9.23
N GLU A 77 3.79 4.28 10.08
CA GLU A 77 4.44 3.89 11.35
C GLU A 77 3.45 3.50 12.44
N LYS A 78 2.21 3.95 12.31
CA LYS A 78 1.14 3.77 13.29
C LYS A 78 -0.17 3.47 12.59
N ILE A 79 -0.98 2.62 13.21
CA ILE A 79 -2.28 2.22 12.70
C ILE A 79 -3.26 2.32 13.85
N GLU A 80 -4.34 3.05 13.61
CA GLU A 80 -5.44 3.15 14.55
C GLU A 80 -6.63 2.37 14.01
N LYS A 81 -7.40 1.75 14.91
CA LYS A 81 -8.65 1.10 14.52
C LYS A 81 -9.74 2.15 14.40
N ASN A 82 -9.84 2.76 13.22
CA ASN A 82 -10.84 3.77 12.88
C ASN A 82 -11.29 3.61 11.42
N SER A 83 -12.35 4.32 11.04
CA SER A 83 -12.95 4.22 9.71
C SER A 83 -11.98 4.57 8.59
N GLU A 84 -11.01 5.46 8.82
CA GLU A 84 -10.07 5.92 7.80
C GLU A 84 -9.08 4.81 7.40
N PHE A 85 -8.56 4.06 8.38
CA PHE A 85 -7.68 2.92 8.10
C PHE A 85 -8.44 1.75 7.46
N GLU A 86 -9.73 1.59 7.77
CA GLU A 86 -10.58 0.58 7.11
C GLU A 86 -10.72 0.84 5.61
N GLU A 87 -10.76 2.11 5.20
CA GLU A 87 -10.83 2.49 3.78
C GLU A 87 -9.63 1.98 2.97
N ILE A 88 -8.44 1.87 3.59
CA ILE A 88 -7.21 1.41 2.91
C ILE A 88 -7.43 0.02 2.30
N PHE A 89 -7.87 -0.94 3.10
CA PHE A 89 -8.07 -2.31 2.64
C PHE A 89 -9.42 -2.52 1.96
N GLU A 90 -10.45 -1.69 2.21
CA GLU A 90 -11.66 -1.63 1.38
C GLU A 90 -11.37 -1.21 -0.07
N GLN A 91 -10.38 -0.32 -0.28
CA GLN A 91 -9.89 0.09 -1.61
C GLN A 91 -8.74 -0.77 -2.14
N ALA A 92 -8.45 -1.89 -1.47
CA ALA A 92 -7.41 -2.84 -1.83
C ALA A 92 -6.05 -2.17 -2.10
N VAL A 93 -5.67 -1.24 -1.23
CA VAL A 93 -4.32 -0.65 -1.18
C VAL A 93 -3.45 -1.57 -0.33
N THR A 94 -2.28 -1.95 -0.83
CA THR A 94 -1.39 -2.87 -0.11
C THR A 94 -0.81 -2.19 1.13
N PRO A 95 -1.08 -2.69 2.34
CA PRO A 95 -0.54 -2.12 3.57
C PRO A 95 0.92 -2.53 3.78
N ILE A 96 1.75 -1.56 4.13
CA ILE A 96 3.13 -1.74 4.60
C ILE A 96 3.23 -1.16 6.00
N PHE A 97 3.16 -2.03 7.01
CA PHE A 97 2.70 -1.66 8.35
C PHE A 97 3.54 -2.32 9.45
N PRO A 98 3.51 -1.82 10.70
CA PRO A 98 4.17 -2.50 11.80
C PRO A 98 3.47 -3.84 12.07
N SER A 99 4.23 -4.88 12.40
CA SER A 99 3.68 -6.19 12.79
C SER A 99 2.84 -6.09 14.05
N ALA A 100 3.17 -5.14 14.94
CA ALA A 100 2.36 -4.81 16.10
C ALA A 100 1.28 -3.81 15.68
N SER A 101 0.12 -4.31 15.27
CA SER A 101 -1.04 -3.47 14.92
C SER A 101 -2.32 -3.95 15.60
N HIS A 102 -3.38 -3.14 15.57
CA HIS A 102 -4.71 -3.51 16.06
C HIS A 102 -5.48 -4.44 15.11
N TYR A 103 -4.92 -4.71 13.94
CA TYR A 103 -5.48 -5.55 12.90
C TYR A 103 -4.68 -6.85 12.80
N ASP A 104 -5.36 -7.96 12.52
CA ASP A 104 -4.75 -9.27 12.32
C ASP A 104 -4.17 -9.39 10.89
N PHE A 105 -3.27 -8.49 10.55
CA PHE A 105 -2.56 -8.55 9.26
C PHE A 105 -1.60 -9.75 9.23
N GLU A 106 -1.53 -10.38 8.08
CA GLU A 106 -0.63 -11.50 7.80
C GLU A 106 0.36 -11.11 6.69
N GLU A 107 1.64 -11.42 6.92
CA GLU A 107 2.71 -11.21 5.94
C GLU A 107 2.40 -11.95 4.64
N PHE A 108 2.42 -11.24 3.51
CA PHE A 108 2.13 -11.84 2.22
C PHE A 108 3.21 -12.87 1.83
N ASN A 109 2.75 -14.10 1.57
CA ASN A 109 3.57 -15.20 1.10
C ASN A 109 3.17 -15.59 -0.33
N PRO A 110 3.95 -15.18 -1.35
CA PRO A 110 3.61 -15.46 -2.75
C PRO A 110 3.61 -16.96 -3.09
N MET A 111 4.36 -17.80 -2.36
CA MET A 111 4.37 -19.25 -2.60
C MET A 111 3.07 -19.93 -2.18
N LYS A 112 2.31 -19.29 -1.28
CA LYS A 112 1.01 -19.78 -0.80
C LYS A 112 -0.17 -18.95 -1.28
N PHE A 113 0.09 -17.75 -1.81
CA PHE A 113 -0.92 -16.74 -2.12
C PHE A 113 -1.75 -16.30 -0.91
N GLU A 114 -1.16 -16.37 0.28
CA GLU A 114 -1.76 -16.04 1.57
C GLU A 114 -1.16 -14.74 2.12
N GLY A 115 -1.83 -14.15 3.10
CA GLY A 115 -1.47 -12.85 3.67
C GLY A 115 -1.99 -11.67 2.87
N ASN A 116 -1.94 -10.49 3.48
CA ASN A 116 -2.60 -9.29 2.98
C ASN A 116 -1.77 -8.01 3.19
N ALA A 117 -0.62 -8.09 3.85
CA ALA A 117 0.23 -6.94 4.11
C ALA A 117 1.72 -7.29 4.02
N PHE A 118 2.57 -6.27 4.08
CA PHE A 118 4.00 -6.40 4.29
C PHE A 118 4.36 -5.75 5.62
N LEU A 119 4.86 -6.55 6.56
CA LEU A 119 4.94 -6.21 7.98
C LEU A 119 6.39 -6.01 8.43
N PHE A 120 6.71 -4.86 9.02
CA PHE A 120 8.01 -4.58 9.62
C PHE A 120 7.93 -4.57 11.15
N HIS A 121 9.03 -4.87 11.84
CA HIS A 121 9.04 -4.96 13.30
C HIS A 121 9.42 -3.64 13.99
N GLU A 122 10.27 -2.85 13.33
CA GLU A 122 10.77 -1.59 13.86
C GLU A 122 10.67 -0.50 12.78
N ASN A 123 10.47 0.75 13.20
CA ASN A 123 10.49 1.93 12.33
C ASN A 123 11.93 2.26 11.89
N LYS A 124 12.61 1.30 11.25
CA LYS A 124 13.97 1.46 10.73
C LYS A 124 13.91 1.64 9.21
N PRO A 125 14.66 2.59 8.63
CA PRO A 125 14.58 2.91 7.20
C PRO A 125 14.76 1.70 6.28
N PHE A 126 15.75 0.86 6.56
CA PHE A 126 16.03 -0.33 5.75
C PHE A 126 14.97 -1.43 5.89
N GLN A 127 14.29 -1.56 7.03
CA GLN A 127 13.21 -2.56 7.17
C GLN A 127 11.99 -2.13 6.36
N ILE A 128 11.58 -0.87 6.47
CA ILE A 128 10.47 -0.33 5.68
C ILE A 128 10.79 -0.42 4.19
N PHE A 129 12.00 -0.04 3.79
CA PHE A 129 12.43 -0.11 2.39
C PHE A 129 12.48 -1.54 1.85
N GLU A 130 12.92 -2.53 2.64
CA GLU A 130 12.87 -3.95 2.26
C GLU A 130 11.42 -4.40 1.96
N LYS A 131 10.46 -3.99 2.78
CA LYS A 131 9.03 -4.28 2.56
C LYS A 131 8.48 -3.62 1.30
N ILE A 132 8.90 -2.38 1.01
CA ILE A 132 8.55 -1.71 -0.24
C ILE A 132 9.13 -2.48 -1.43
N CYS A 133 10.41 -2.86 -1.40
CA CYS A 133 11.04 -3.64 -2.47
C CYS A 133 10.29 -4.95 -2.74
N ARG A 134 9.95 -5.69 -1.67
CA ARG A 134 9.18 -6.94 -1.79
C ARG A 134 7.79 -6.70 -2.38
N MET A 135 7.08 -5.69 -1.89
CA MET A 135 5.78 -5.30 -2.43
C MET A 135 5.87 -5.00 -3.93
N LEU A 136 6.87 -4.22 -4.36
CA LEU A 136 7.05 -3.87 -5.78
C LEU A 136 7.27 -5.11 -6.65
N GLU A 137 8.12 -6.04 -6.19
CA GLU A 137 8.38 -7.30 -6.89
C GLU A 137 7.11 -8.14 -7.04
N ASN A 138 6.35 -8.31 -5.95
CA ASN A 138 5.08 -9.04 -5.98
C ASN A 138 4.03 -8.35 -6.87
N LEU A 139 4.00 -7.01 -6.93
CA LEU A 139 3.08 -6.30 -7.80
C LEU A 139 3.43 -6.41 -9.29
N ASN A 140 4.68 -6.75 -9.65
CA ASN A 140 5.08 -7.01 -11.03
C ASN A 140 4.51 -8.34 -11.54
N TYR A 141 4.40 -9.34 -10.67
CA TYR A 141 3.75 -10.59 -11.01
C TYR A 141 2.22 -10.48 -10.96
N VAL A 142 1.56 -10.85 -12.07
CA VAL A 142 0.10 -10.67 -12.21
C VAL A 142 -0.68 -11.56 -11.23
N GLY A 143 -0.18 -12.77 -10.94
CA GLY A 143 -0.80 -13.70 -9.99
C GLY A 143 -0.83 -13.13 -8.59
N ASP A 144 0.34 -12.75 -8.07
CA ASP A 144 0.54 -12.17 -6.75
C ASP A 144 -0.30 -10.92 -6.56
N ARG A 145 -0.25 -9.98 -7.52
CA ARG A 145 -1.06 -8.76 -7.47
C ARG A 145 -2.55 -9.05 -7.37
N ARG A 146 -3.07 -10.01 -8.15
CA ARG A 146 -4.49 -10.39 -8.11
C ARG A 146 -4.86 -11.01 -6.77
N MET A 147 -3.98 -11.85 -6.22
CA MET A 147 -4.19 -12.50 -4.94
C MET A 147 -4.11 -11.52 -3.76
N LEU A 148 -3.14 -10.59 -3.75
CA LEU A 148 -3.08 -9.51 -2.77
C LEU A 148 -4.38 -8.70 -2.71
N ILE A 149 -4.89 -8.26 -3.88
CA ILE A 149 -6.16 -7.52 -3.94
C ILE A 149 -7.32 -8.37 -3.41
N LYS A 150 -7.39 -9.65 -3.80
CA LYS A 150 -8.43 -10.56 -3.34
C LYS A 150 -8.39 -10.72 -1.81
N ASN A 151 -7.21 -11.00 -1.26
CA ASN A 151 -7.01 -11.22 0.17
C ASN A 151 -7.37 -9.96 0.98
N LEU A 152 -7.07 -8.76 0.46
CA LEU A 152 -7.48 -7.49 1.08
C LEU A 152 -9.01 -7.30 1.10
N LEU A 153 -9.69 -7.65 0.01
CA LEU A 153 -11.15 -7.55 -0.06
C LEU A 153 -11.84 -8.57 0.87
N GLU A 154 -11.28 -9.77 1.02
CA GLU A 154 -11.76 -10.76 1.98
C GLU A 154 -11.50 -10.31 3.42
N PHE A 155 -10.29 -9.83 3.71
CA PHE A 155 -9.92 -9.28 5.00
C PHE A 155 -10.85 -8.14 5.44
N SER A 156 -11.13 -7.20 4.53
CA SER A 156 -12.04 -6.07 4.78
C SER A 156 -13.43 -6.48 5.26
N VAL A 157 -13.97 -7.60 4.77
CA VAL A 157 -15.28 -8.11 5.20
C VAL A 157 -15.22 -8.66 6.62
N ASN A 158 -14.08 -9.24 7.02
CA ASN A 158 -13.90 -9.87 8.32
C ASN A 158 -13.59 -8.87 9.46
N GLN A 159 -13.33 -7.60 9.13
CA GLN A 159 -13.07 -6.54 10.11
C GLN A 159 -14.35 -5.81 10.57
N LYS A 160 -15.50 -6.07 9.94
CA LYS A 160 -16.82 -5.51 10.28
C LYS A 160 -17.58 -6.38 11.29
#